data_AF-A0A7T5RHK8-F1
#
_entry.id   AF-A0A7T5RHK8-F1
#
_cell.length_a   1.000
_cell.length_b   1.000
_cell.length_c   1.000
_cell.angle_alpha   90.00
_cell.angle_beta   90.00
_cell.angle_gamma   90.00
#
_symmetry.space_group_name_H-M   'P 1'
#
loop_
_entity.id
_entity.type
_entity.pdbx_description
1 polymer ?
#
loop_
_entity_poly.entity_id
_entity_poly.type
_entity_poly.pdbx_seq_one_letter_code
_entity_poly.pdbx_strand_id
1 'polypeptide(L)'
;MAEDSSFTEGAKPLQPFDKSSFFQAIRLKDSFFDYGLNEDQKAKVVEELDKRNDILLQGIEQTVHRRSALDMLSELFVPNDNIPALNGYGYGFVERNLRRFETIVTSSLDYAHKKEVLNLVLRLSNSKNKDQQHSLVGSLQRILEQEVLSPPSKDERLGKEDSYKTYLQSFQKIFQQGNDEQVIKTTQFLAEAFDAASTPEQKRHIGNLVANTIWSNNERDPYDLRTQASRELVAYVLKDFGLNIAKLAKVWGNYSLKTGLIGMASLNLDSIFDLEAARPNIARTLCDEFNINLFHRYPTEVLIAQYDQRTDMRIPYGVMINSIADHNEAFSNLGMIGLMKSIHYELQKLGYGIRVYEGGSEEEVKKYFDQSNQRYGAKTPEFGFILGHGHSDSIQMDWESSKQPSRIIRQQSFQGKPSLRFTDYMKDGATLVLISCSTGVKGGIAQEISKQGITVVGPDQKAGVNNVSISKDANGFFDIQVFYCGAKSNKYKNGAFISPA
;
A
#
# COMPACT_ATOMS: atom_id res chain seq x y z
N MET A 1 9.11 21.08 41.84
CA MET A 1 9.66 21.33 40.49
C MET A 1 9.56 22.83 40.28
N ALA A 2 10.69 23.52 40.17
CA ALA A 2 10.73 24.95 39.92
C ALA A 2 10.48 25.19 38.44
N GLU A 3 9.51 26.04 38.11
CA GLU A 3 9.22 26.48 36.76
C GLU A 3 10.34 27.42 36.28
N ASP A 4 11.04 27.01 35.21
CA ASP A 4 12.01 27.84 34.51
C ASP A 4 11.24 28.86 33.68
N SER A 5 11.22 30.11 34.17
CA SER A 5 10.50 31.26 33.59
C SER A 5 11.41 32.15 32.74
N SER A 6 12.57 31.65 32.32
CA SER A 6 13.41 32.33 31.34
C SER A 6 12.99 31.93 29.92
N PHE A 7 12.97 32.90 28.99
CA PHE A 7 12.58 32.78 27.57
C PHE A 7 11.14 33.15 27.18
N THR A 8 10.80 34.42 27.39
CA THR A 8 9.95 35.17 26.45
C THR A 8 10.69 36.44 26.01
N GLU A 9 11.77 36.29 25.24
CA GLU A 9 12.29 37.44 24.48
C GLU A 9 11.28 37.78 23.38
N GLY A 10 10.64 38.94 23.51
CA GLY A 10 9.73 39.46 22.49
C GLY A 10 10.43 39.53 21.13
N ALA A 11 9.77 39.01 20.09
CA ALA A 11 10.30 39.00 18.73
C ALA A 11 10.72 40.42 18.31
N LYS A 12 12.02 40.62 18.05
CA LYS A 12 12.52 41.88 17.50
C LYS A 12 11.83 42.16 16.17
N PRO A 13 11.44 43.41 15.88
CA PRO A 13 10.85 43.77 14.59
C PRO A 13 11.80 43.39 13.45
N LEU A 14 11.24 42.76 12.42
CA LEU A 14 11.99 42.33 11.23
C LEU A 14 12.67 43.55 10.58
N GLN A 15 13.99 43.46 10.41
CA GLN A 15 14.76 44.45 9.66
C GLN A 15 14.32 44.42 8.18
N PRO A 16 14.40 45.55 7.45
CA PRO A 16 14.14 45.56 6.01
C PRO A 16 15.06 44.59 5.28
N PHE A 17 14.51 43.80 4.35
CA PHE A 17 15.31 42.83 3.58
C PHE A 17 16.29 43.52 2.64
N ASP A 18 17.57 43.26 2.88
CA ASP A 18 18.66 43.74 2.05
C ASP A 18 18.89 42.81 0.84
N LYS A 19 18.20 43.12 -0.26
CA LYS A 19 18.35 42.41 -1.55
C LYS A 19 19.81 42.33 -2.02
N SER A 20 20.61 43.38 -1.79
CA SER A 20 22.00 43.42 -2.23
C SER A 20 22.83 42.39 -1.49
N SER A 21 22.66 42.33 -0.15
CA SER A 21 23.35 41.34 0.67
C SER A 21 22.92 39.91 0.39
N PHE A 22 21.65 39.68 0.03
CA PHE A 22 21.14 38.38 -0.38
C PHE A 22 21.78 37.90 -1.69
N PHE A 23 21.81 38.73 -2.74
CA PHE A 23 22.45 38.35 -4.01
C PHE A 23 23.97 38.21 -3.88
N GLN A 24 24.61 38.95 -2.98
CA GLN A 24 26.02 38.71 -2.65
C GLN A 24 26.22 37.34 -2.00
N ALA A 25 25.31 36.88 -1.14
CA ALA A 25 25.36 35.53 -0.59
C ALA A 25 25.24 34.45 -1.68
N ILE A 26 24.35 34.65 -2.67
CA ILE A 26 24.22 33.76 -3.84
C ILE A 26 25.52 33.72 -4.64
N ARG A 27 26.14 34.88 -4.92
CA ARG A 27 27.42 34.94 -5.65
C ARG A 27 28.57 34.27 -4.88
N LEU A 28 28.58 34.40 -3.55
CA LEU A 28 29.55 33.72 -2.69
C LEU A 28 29.40 32.20 -2.79
N LYS A 29 28.16 31.68 -2.78
CA LYS A 29 27.89 30.26 -3.07
C LYS A 29 28.43 29.85 -4.44
N ASP A 30 28.14 30.61 -5.49
CA ASP A 30 28.62 30.26 -6.84
C ASP A 30 30.15 30.23 -6.90
N SER A 31 30.84 31.14 -6.22
CA SER A 31 32.30 31.13 -6.11
C SER A 31 32.83 29.91 -5.34
N PHE A 32 32.06 29.35 -4.41
CA PHE A 32 32.44 28.16 -3.65
C PHE A 32 32.54 26.91 -4.52
N PHE A 33 31.65 26.79 -5.51
CA PHE A 33 31.62 25.65 -6.45
C PHE A 33 32.61 25.79 -7.61
N ASP A 34 33.39 26.87 -7.64
CA ASP A 34 34.48 27.00 -8.62
C ASP A 34 35.62 26.02 -8.29
N TYR A 35 36.03 25.23 -9.28
CA TYR A 35 36.94 24.09 -9.13
C TYR A 35 38.40 24.47 -8.77
N GLY A 36 38.67 25.74 -8.45
CA GLY A 36 40.00 26.27 -8.15
C GLY A 36 40.25 26.70 -6.69
N LEU A 37 39.26 26.62 -5.80
CA LEU A 37 39.45 27.04 -4.40
C LEU A 37 40.20 25.99 -3.56
N ASN A 38 41.20 26.44 -2.81
CA ASN A 38 41.84 25.65 -1.75
C ASN A 38 41.00 25.64 -0.45
N GLU A 39 41.36 24.80 0.52
CA GLU A 39 40.59 24.64 1.77
C GLU A 39 40.48 25.93 2.60
N ASP A 40 41.53 26.77 2.63
CA ASP A 40 41.50 28.05 3.34
C ASP A 40 40.53 29.05 2.67
N GLN A 41 40.48 29.06 1.34
CA GLN A 41 39.55 29.89 0.58
C GLN A 41 38.11 29.42 0.79
N LYS A 42 37.88 28.11 0.81
CA LYS A 42 36.56 27.53 1.14
C LYS A 42 36.13 27.91 2.56
N ALA A 43 37.04 27.84 3.54
CA ALA A 43 36.76 28.24 4.91
C ALA A 43 36.38 29.72 5.04
N LYS A 44 37.03 30.62 4.28
CA LYS A 44 36.68 32.05 4.24
C LYS A 44 35.30 32.30 3.62
N VAL A 45 34.95 31.57 2.55
CA VAL A 45 33.61 31.68 1.96
C VAL A 45 32.54 31.21 2.96
N VAL A 46 32.81 30.12 3.69
CA VAL A 46 31.97 29.63 4.79
C VAL A 46 31.79 30.68 5.89
N GLU A 47 32.86 31.34 6.32
CA GLU A 47 32.82 32.42 7.32
C GLU A 47 31.96 33.62 6.83
N GLU A 48 32.12 34.01 5.56
CA GLU A 48 31.33 35.09 4.96
C GLU A 48 29.85 34.72 4.78
N LEU A 49 29.55 33.46 4.48
CA LEU A 49 28.17 32.96 4.49
C LEU A 49 27.59 32.98 5.91
N ASP A 50 28.36 32.64 6.94
CA ASP A 50 27.91 32.67 8.34
C ASP A 50 27.56 34.09 8.80
N LYS A 51 28.38 35.08 8.45
CA LYS A 51 28.09 36.52 8.68
C LYS A 51 26.79 36.97 8.02
N ARG A 52 26.34 36.26 6.98
CA ARG A 52 25.14 36.54 6.18
C ARG A 52 23.97 35.60 6.53
N ASN A 53 24.06 34.84 7.61
CA ASN A 53 23.02 33.91 8.00
C ASN A 53 21.64 34.58 8.14
N ASP A 54 21.58 35.73 8.82
CA ASP A 54 20.32 36.46 9.01
C ASP A 54 19.68 36.91 7.68
N ILE A 55 20.47 37.28 6.67
CA ILE A 55 19.90 37.70 5.38
C ILE A 55 19.35 36.52 4.57
N LEU A 56 19.94 35.33 4.71
CA LEU A 56 19.41 34.11 4.11
C LEU A 56 18.07 33.73 4.72
N LEU A 57 17.93 33.85 6.04
CA LEU A 57 16.67 33.60 6.74
C LEU A 57 15.59 34.60 6.37
N GLN A 58 15.92 35.90 6.30
CA GLN A 58 14.99 36.90 5.80
C GLN A 58 14.57 36.58 4.35
N GLY A 59 15.50 36.05 3.53
CA GLY A 59 15.19 35.58 2.18
C GLY A 59 14.17 34.44 2.16
N ILE A 60 14.26 33.51 3.12
CA ILE A 60 13.27 32.43 3.29
C ILE A 60 11.93 32.99 3.74
N GLU A 61 11.92 33.98 4.63
CA GLU A 61 10.69 34.62 5.11
C GLU A 61 9.97 35.39 3.99
N GLN A 62 10.72 35.90 3.00
CA GLN A 62 10.16 36.64 1.86
C GLN A 62 9.75 35.74 0.69
N THR A 63 8.44 35.67 0.40
CA THR A 63 7.87 34.87 -0.71
C THR A 63 8.62 35.03 -2.05
N VAL A 64 9.04 36.25 -2.40
CA VAL A 64 9.69 36.54 -3.69
C VAL A 64 11.12 35.98 -3.78
N HIS A 65 11.79 35.73 -2.65
CA HIS A 65 13.19 35.31 -2.59
C HIS A 65 13.39 33.92 -1.98
N ARG A 66 12.32 33.34 -1.43
CA ARG A 66 12.33 32.09 -0.69
C ARG A 66 12.86 30.91 -1.49
N ARG A 67 12.37 30.73 -2.71
CA ARG A 67 12.84 29.64 -3.57
C ARG A 67 14.34 29.72 -3.80
N SER A 68 14.85 30.91 -4.13
CA SER A 68 16.29 31.13 -4.31
C SER A 68 17.07 30.88 -3.02
N ALA A 69 16.51 31.24 -1.85
CA ALA A 69 17.13 30.97 -0.56
C ALA A 69 17.17 29.47 -0.25
N LEU A 70 16.07 28.75 -0.49
CA LEU A 70 15.95 27.30 -0.24
C LEU A 70 16.74 26.46 -1.25
N ASP A 71 16.85 26.90 -2.50
CA ASP A 71 17.72 26.29 -3.53
C ASP A 71 19.19 26.49 -3.15
N MET A 72 19.59 27.71 -2.77
CA MET A 72 20.93 28.00 -2.27
C MET A 72 21.29 27.14 -1.06
N LEU A 73 20.38 27.05 -0.08
CA LEU A 73 20.56 26.19 1.09
C LEU A 73 20.66 24.72 0.67
N SER A 74 19.74 24.23 -0.17
CA SER A 74 19.77 22.86 -0.67
C SER A 74 21.10 22.49 -1.32
N GLU A 75 21.67 23.38 -2.13
CA GLU A 75 22.95 23.18 -2.82
C GLU A 75 24.14 23.21 -1.86
N LEU A 76 24.14 24.12 -0.88
CA LEU A 76 25.15 24.17 0.18
C LEU A 76 25.12 22.90 1.07
N PHE A 77 24.04 22.13 1.01
CA PHE A 77 23.75 21.04 1.94
C PHE A 77 23.72 19.65 1.31
N VAL A 78 24.05 19.51 0.01
CA VAL A 78 24.29 18.19 -0.57
C VAL A 78 25.58 17.63 0.02
N PRO A 79 25.57 16.47 0.70
CA PRO A 79 26.79 15.85 1.20
C PRO A 79 27.75 15.62 0.04
N ASN A 80 28.79 16.45 -0.04
CA ASN A 80 29.85 16.28 -1.02
C ASN A 80 31.02 15.63 -0.28
N ASP A 81 31.25 14.35 -0.55
CA ASP A 81 32.36 13.61 0.05
C ASP A 81 33.72 14.24 -0.30
N ASN A 82 33.77 15.12 -1.30
CA ASN A 82 34.97 15.85 -1.69
C ASN A 82 35.17 17.18 -0.93
N ILE A 83 34.22 17.62 -0.08
CA ILE A 83 34.32 18.92 0.63
C ILE A 83 33.75 18.84 2.08
N PRO A 84 34.48 18.22 3.03
CA PRO A 84 34.02 18.06 4.42
C PRO A 84 33.70 19.38 5.15
N ALA A 85 34.44 20.46 4.85
CA ALA A 85 34.22 21.77 5.47
C ALA A 85 32.84 22.36 5.17
N LEU A 86 32.29 22.11 3.97
CA LEU A 86 30.95 22.55 3.58
C LEU A 86 29.88 21.77 4.35
N ASN A 87 30.08 20.46 4.53
CA ASN A 87 29.16 19.62 5.30
C ASN A 87 29.08 20.09 6.77
N GLY A 88 30.22 20.48 7.36
CA GLY A 88 30.28 21.03 8.72
C GLY A 88 29.57 22.39 8.85
N TYR A 89 29.81 23.31 7.91
CA TYR A 89 29.12 24.61 7.90
C TYR A 89 27.63 24.44 7.71
N GLY A 90 27.22 23.66 6.71
CA GLY A 90 25.82 23.56 6.36
C GLY A 90 24.97 22.90 7.44
N TYR A 91 25.52 21.90 8.11
CA TYR A 91 24.89 21.35 9.30
C TYR A 91 24.80 22.39 10.43
N GLY A 92 25.90 23.06 10.77
CA GLY A 92 25.92 24.05 11.85
C GLY A 92 24.97 25.21 11.58
N PHE A 93 24.83 25.63 10.31
CA PHE A 93 23.84 26.61 9.89
C PHE A 93 22.42 26.12 10.18
N VAL A 94 22.07 24.91 9.73
CA VAL A 94 20.71 24.40 9.92
C VAL A 94 20.41 24.21 11.39
N GLU A 95 21.31 23.61 12.16
CA GLU A 95 21.15 23.38 13.59
C GLU A 95 20.94 24.69 14.36
N ARG A 96 21.77 25.71 14.10
CA ARG A 96 21.63 27.04 14.74
C ARG A 96 20.31 27.73 14.41
N ASN A 97 19.74 27.43 13.25
CA ASN A 97 18.54 28.09 12.74
C ASN A 97 17.29 27.19 12.73
N LEU A 98 17.38 25.98 13.28
CA LEU A 98 16.34 24.96 13.17
C LEU A 98 15.01 25.42 13.78
N ARG A 99 15.08 26.09 14.92
CA ARG A 99 13.92 26.74 15.56
C ARG A 99 13.30 27.83 14.70
N ARG A 100 14.10 28.57 13.92
CA ARG A 100 13.58 29.58 12.99
C ARG A 100 12.91 28.90 11.80
N PHE A 101 13.49 27.83 11.25
CA PHE A 101 12.81 27.02 10.22
C PHE A 101 11.48 26.45 10.73
N GLU A 102 11.45 25.91 11.94
CA GLU A 102 10.21 25.49 12.60
C GLU A 102 9.22 26.64 12.67
N THR A 103 9.63 27.79 13.21
CA THR A 103 8.78 28.99 13.31
C THR A 103 8.24 29.43 11.95
N ILE A 104 9.08 29.40 10.90
CA ILE A 104 8.67 29.76 9.54
C ILE A 104 7.62 28.78 9.01
N VAL A 105 7.79 27.48 9.23
CA VAL A 105 6.81 26.48 8.78
C VAL A 105 5.48 26.65 9.52
N THR A 106 5.55 26.84 10.83
CA THR A 106 4.38 26.84 11.70
C THR A 106 3.60 28.16 11.61
N SER A 107 4.28 29.27 11.28
CA SER A 107 3.65 30.57 11.03
C SER A 107 3.25 30.82 9.57
N SER A 108 3.79 30.05 8.61
CA SER A 108 3.43 30.22 7.19
C SER A 108 2.02 29.71 6.92
N LEU A 109 1.14 30.55 6.36
CA LEU A 109 -0.15 30.10 5.84
C LEU A 109 -0.02 29.42 4.47
N ASP A 110 1.10 29.62 3.78
CA ASP A 110 1.32 29.04 2.46
C ASP A 110 1.96 27.66 2.58
N TYR A 111 1.23 26.69 2.06
CA TYR A 111 1.56 25.28 2.05
C TYR A 111 2.75 24.92 1.15
N ALA A 112 2.94 25.60 0.03
CA ALA A 112 4.09 25.37 -0.86
C ALA A 112 5.40 25.63 -0.10
N HIS A 113 5.40 26.67 0.73
CA HIS A 113 6.53 27.01 1.56
C HIS A 113 6.85 25.95 2.63
N LYS A 114 5.81 25.42 3.29
CA LYS A 114 5.99 24.35 4.28
C LYS A 114 6.62 23.11 3.64
N LYS A 115 6.15 22.75 2.44
CA LYS A 115 6.70 21.64 1.64
C LYS A 115 8.17 21.85 1.31
N GLU A 116 8.57 23.05 0.87
CA GLU A 116 9.98 23.32 0.53
C GLU A 116 10.90 23.22 1.76
N VAL A 117 10.46 23.74 2.92
CA VAL A 117 11.23 23.60 4.18
C VAL A 117 11.28 22.14 4.63
N LEU A 118 10.17 21.39 4.58
CA LEU A 118 10.16 19.96 4.89
C LEU A 118 11.11 19.19 3.97
N ASN A 119 11.11 19.47 2.67
CA ASN A 119 12.04 18.87 1.71
C ASN A 119 13.50 19.20 2.04
N LEU A 120 13.78 20.42 2.47
CA LEU A 120 15.13 20.83 2.91
C LEU A 120 15.57 19.99 4.13
N VAL A 121 14.75 19.95 5.19
CA VAL A 121 15.07 19.18 6.42
C VAL A 121 15.15 17.68 6.13
N LEU A 122 14.31 17.15 5.24
CA LEU A 122 14.37 15.77 4.75
C LEU A 122 15.70 15.45 4.05
N ARG A 123 16.18 16.33 3.18
CA ARG A 123 17.48 16.14 2.50
C ARG A 123 18.61 16.13 3.52
N LEU A 124 18.59 17.08 4.45
CA LEU A 124 19.61 17.27 5.49
C LEU A 124 19.70 16.12 6.49
N SER A 125 18.57 15.50 6.82
CA SER A 125 18.55 14.32 7.72
C SER A 125 19.22 13.08 7.11
N ASN A 126 19.69 13.12 5.86
CA ASN A 126 20.63 12.12 5.31
C ASN A 126 22.08 12.29 5.76
N SER A 127 22.38 13.18 6.73
CA SER A 127 23.74 13.33 7.29
C SER A 127 24.31 11.99 7.79
N LYS A 128 25.62 11.80 7.59
CA LYS A 128 26.38 10.63 8.10
C LYS A 128 26.60 10.70 9.62
N ASN A 129 26.40 11.86 10.25
CA ASN A 129 26.54 12.04 11.69
C ASN A 129 25.21 11.76 12.42
N LYS A 130 25.22 10.86 13.40
CA LYS A 130 24.01 10.40 14.11
C LYS A 130 23.39 11.45 15.01
N ASP A 131 24.18 12.23 15.74
CA ASP A 131 23.64 13.27 16.63
C ASP A 131 22.93 14.34 15.82
N GLN A 132 23.53 14.66 14.68
CA GLN A 132 22.99 15.59 13.69
C GLN A 132 21.67 15.12 13.11
N GLN A 133 21.65 13.86 12.70
CA GLN A 133 20.46 13.19 12.20
C GLN A 133 19.34 13.20 13.24
N HIS A 134 19.60 12.86 14.51
CA HIS A 134 18.59 12.87 15.57
C HIS A 134 17.99 14.27 15.79
N SER A 135 18.82 15.33 15.78
CA SER A 135 18.36 16.72 15.95
C SER A 135 17.42 17.15 14.81
N LEU A 136 17.81 16.85 13.57
CA LEU A 136 17.00 17.13 12.37
C LEU A 136 15.70 16.33 12.35
N VAL A 137 15.75 15.05 12.72
CA VAL A 137 14.57 14.18 12.83
C VAL A 137 13.60 14.69 13.89
N GLY A 138 14.09 15.15 15.05
CA GLY A 138 13.23 15.73 16.08
C GLY A 138 12.53 17.01 15.62
N SER A 139 13.14 17.73 14.68
CA SER A 139 12.58 18.96 14.11
C SER A 139 11.57 18.67 13.02
N LEU A 140 11.82 17.64 12.18
CA LEU A 140 10.78 17.08 11.31
C LEU A 140 9.56 16.69 12.13
N GLN A 141 9.75 15.96 13.23
CA GLN A 141 8.67 15.53 14.08
C GLN A 141 7.84 16.72 14.60
N ARG A 142 8.47 17.74 15.18
CA ARG A 142 7.76 18.96 15.66
C ARG A 142 7.00 19.67 14.55
N ILE A 143 7.57 19.75 13.35
CA ILE A 143 6.90 20.35 12.19
C ILE A 143 5.66 19.53 11.80
N LEU A 144 5.79 18.20 11.71
CA LEU A 144 4.69 17.31 11.33
C LEU A 144 3.55 17.32 12.36
N GLU A 145 3.90 17.38 13.65
CA GLU A 145 2.93 17.42 14.76
C GLU A 145 1.95 18.61 14.63
N GLN A 146 2.42 19.72 14.08
CA GLN A 146 1.59 20.92 13.88
C GLN A 146 0.78 20.88 12.58
N GLU A 147 1.27 20.18 11.55
CA GLU A 147 0.66 20.18 10.22
C GLU A 147 -0.39 19.10 9.99
N VAL A 148 -0.18 17.87 10.49
CA VAL A 148 -1.04 16.73 10.15
C VAL A 148 -2.47 16.89 10.68
N LEU A 149 -2.66 17.70 11.73
CA LEU A 149 -3.99 18.04 12.26
C LEU A 149 -4.76 19.08 11.42
N SER A 150 -4.10 19.74 10.46
CA SER A 150 -4.71 20.73 9.56
C SER A 150 -4.68 20.27 8.10
N PRO A 151 -5.31 19.14 7.74
CA PRO A 151 -5.20 18.59 6.40
C PRO A 151 -5.84 19.52 5.36
N PRO A 152 -5.26 19.54 4.15
CA PRO A 152 -5.66 20.49 3.11
C PRO A 152 -7.12 20.31 2.66
N SER A 153 -7.75 21.41 2.27
CA SER A 153 -9.14 21.42 1.79
C SER A 153 -9.29 20.60 0.49
N LYS A 154 -10.54 20.29 0.10
CA LYS A 154 -10.82 19.47 -1.10
C LYS A 154 -10.28 20.10 -2.38
N ASP A 155 -10.32 21.43 -2.49
CA ASP A 155 -9.84 22.20 -3.66
C ASP A 155 -8.31 22.28 -3.74
N GLU A 156 -7.63 22.08 -2.63
CA GLU A 156 -6.17 22.06 -2.56
C GLU A 156 -5.53 20.75 -3.06
N ARG A 157 -6.32 19.68 -3.26
CA ARG A 157 -5.79 18.32 -3.54
C ARG A 157 -5.24 18.12 -4.94
N LEU A 158 -5.75 18.86 -5.95
CA LEU A 158 -5.37 18.68 -7.36
C LEU A 158 -3.92 19.11 -7.68
N GLY A 159 -3.20 19.74 -6.74
CA GLY A 159 -1.76 20.04 -6.83
C GLY A 159 -0.88 19.36 -5.76
N LYS A 160 -1.39 18.40 -4.98
CA LYS A 160 -0.78 17.99 -3.68
C LYS A 160 -0.32 16.53 -3.55
N GLU A 161 -0.31 15.73 -4.62
CA GLU A 161 0.31 14.39 -4.59
C GLU A 161 1.76 14.44 -4.07
N ASP A 162 2.52 15.43 -4.53
CA ASP A 162 3.90 15.65 -4.08
C ASP A 162 4.04 15.95 -2.58
N SER A 163 3.02 16.54 -1.96
CA SER A 163 3.15 17.03 -0.58
C SER A 163 2.77 15.95 0.42
N TYR A 164 1.81 15.11 0.06
CA TYR A 164 1.61 13.81 0.70
C TYR A 164 2.90 12.99 0.66
N LYS A 165 3.56 12.93 -0.50
CA LYS A 165 4.86 12.25 -0.65
C LYS A 165 5.92 12.84 0.30
N THR A 166 6.01 14.16 0.44
CA THR A 166 6.91 14.81 1.40
C THR A 166 6.59 14.41 2.83
N TYR A 167 5.34 14.50 3.30
CA TYR A 167 4.98 14.08 4.66
C TYR A 167 5.30 12.61 4.91
N LEU A 168 4.95 11.75 3.96
CA LEU A 168 5.24 10.32 4.04
C LEU A 168 6.75 10.08 4.19
N GLN A 169 7.56 10.72 3.34
CA GLN A 169 9.02 10.65 3.45
C GLN A 169 9.50 11.13 4.81
N SER A 170 8.91 12.20 5.38
CA SER A 170 9.29 12.71 6.70
C SER A 170 8.99 11.72 7.82
N PHE A 171 7.80 11.10 7.82
CA PHE A 171 7.49 10.07 8.80
C PHE A 171 8.36 8.83 8.62
N GLN A 172 8.57 8.35 7.39
CA GLN A 172 9.49 7.24 7.11
C GLN A 172 10.90 7.54 7.64
N LYS A 173 11.36 8.78 7.48
CA LYS A 173 12.64 9.25 8.00
C LYS A 173 12.71 9.17 9.52
N ILE A 174 11.67 9.61 10.22
CA ILE A 174 11.58 9.51 11.69
C ILE A 174 11.60 8.05 12.13
N PHE A 175 10.84 7.17 11.47
CA PHE A 175 10.84 5.75 11.79
C PHE A 175 12.17 5.04 11.47
N GLN A 176 12.89 5.47 10.43
CA GLN A 176 14.18 4.88 10.05
C GLN A 176 15.34 5.36 10.91
N GLN A 177 15.30 6.62 11.34
CA GLN A 177 16.50 7.32 11.82
C GLN A 177 16.30 8.08 13.13
N GLY A 178 15.06 8.21 13.60
CA GLY A 178 14.78 8.75 14.91
C GLY A 178 15.23 7.81 16.01
N ASN A 179 15.53 8.36 17.18
CA ASN A 179 15.72 7.57 18.38
C ASN A 179 14.38 6.97 18.85
N ASP A 180 14.44 6.08 19.83
CA ASP A 180 13.26 5.33 20.30
C ASP A 180 12.16 6.25 20.87
N GLU A 181 12.54 7.34 21.56
CA GLU A 181 11.59 8.34 22.06
C GLU A 181 10.86 9.06 20.91
N GLN A 182 11.56 9.43 19.86
CA GLN A 182 11.00 10.08 18.67
C GLN A 182 10.01 9.16 17.96
N VAL A 183 10.34 7.87 17.82
CA VAL A 183 9.45 6.87 17.21
C VAL A 183 8.18 6.69 18.05
N ILE A 184 8.31 6.56 19.38
CA ILE A 184 7.16 6.42 20.29
C ILE A 184 6.26 7.64 20.21
N LYS A 185 6.81 8.85 20.34
CA LYS A 185 6.05 10.11 20.27
C LYS A 185 5.35 10.28 18.91
N THR A 186 6.03 9.96 17.81
CA THR A 186 5.44 10.03 16.47
C THR A 186 4.30 9.02 16.31
N THR A 187 4.43 7.83 16.90
CA THR A 187 3.38 6.82 16.89
C THR A 187 2.16 7.28 17.68
N GLN A 188 2.36 7.85 18.87
CA GLN A 188 1.29 8.44 19.68
C GLN A 188 0.60 9.58 18.94
N PHE A 189 1.37 10.49 18.35
CA PHE A 189 0.86 11.60 17.56
C PHE A 189 -0.02 11.13 16.39
N LEU A 190 0.43 10.14 15.61
CA LEU A 190 -0.35 9.63 14.48
C LEU A 190 -1.66 8.96 14.93
N ALA A 191 -1.66 8.27 16.07
CA ALA A 191 -2.88 7.70 16.65
C ALA A 191 -3.85 8.81 17.11
N GLU A 192 -3.36 9.81 17.84
CA GLU A 192 -4.15 10.97 18.27
C GLU A 192 -4.70 11.76 17.08
N ALA A 193 -3.90 11.96 16.04
CA ALA A 193 -4.32 12.63 14.81
C ALA A 193 -5.40 11.83 14.09
N PHE A 194 -5.31 10.50 14.08
CA PHE A 194 -6.32 9.63 13.50
C PHE A 194 -7.66 9.73 14.25
N ASP A 195 -7.64 9.84 15.57
CA ASP A 195 -8.84 10.04 16.38
C ASP A 195 -9.43 11.43 16.24
N ALA A 196 -8.58 12.45 16.19
CA ALA A 196 -8.97 13.85 16.04
C ALA A 196 -9.51 14.17 14.63
N ALA A 197 -9.28 13.29 13.66
CA ALA A 197 -9.77 13.44 12.30
C ALA A 197 -11.31 13.51 12.24
N SER A 198 -11.80 14.68 11.86
CA SER A 198 -13.22 15.03 11.80
C SER A 198 -13.95 14.54 10.55
N THR A 199 -13.20 14.20 9.48
CA THR A 199 -13.79 13.69 8.23
C THR A 199 -13.20 12.33 7.82
N PRO A 200 -13.97 11.50 7.08
CA PRO A 200 -13.47 10.23 6.55
C PRO A 200 -12.21 10.38 5.70
N GLU A 201 -12.07 11.47 4.94
CA GLU A 201 -10.89 11.73 4.11
C GLU A 201 -9.66 12.06 4.94
N GLN A 202 -9.82 12.75 6.06
CA GLN A 202 -8.73 13.01 7.00
C GLN A 202 -8.25 11.69 7.62
N LYS A 203 -9.19 10.84 8.09
CA LYS A 203 -8.90 9.49 8.59
C LYS A 203 -8.18 8.65 7.53
N ARG A 204 -8.66 8.66 6.29
CA ARG A 204 -8.02 7.96 5.15
C ARG A 204 -6.58 8.42 4.95
N HIS A 205 -6.36 9.74 4.92
CA HIS A 205 -5.04 10.31 4.73
C HIS A 205 -4.06 9.85 5.81
N ILE A 206 -4.46 9.96 7.09
CA ILE A 206 -3.63 9.58 8.23
C ILE A 206 -3.41 8.06 8.25
N GLY A 207 -4.45 7.26 7.99
CA GLY A 207 -4.35 5.81 7.88
C GLY A 207 -3.36 5.36 6.79
N ASN A 208 -3.31 6.06 5.65
CA ASN A 208 -2.33 5.77 4.62
C ASN A 208 -0.91 6.18 5.01
N LEU A 209 -0.73 7.31 5.69
CA LEU A 209 0.59 7.67 6.26
C LEU A 209 1.07 6.57 7.20
N VAL A 210 0.21 6.14 8.13
CA VAL A 210 0.42 5.05 9.08
C VAL A 210 0.83 3.74 8.38
N ALA A 211 0.14 3.33 7.32
CA ALA A 211 0.46 2.08 6.63
C ALA A 211 1.78 2.13 5.86
N ASN A 212 2.16 3.30 5.34
CA ASN A 212 3.37 3.45 4.54
C ASN A 212 4.63 3.70 5.40
N THR A 213 4.48 4.07 6.68
CA THR A 213 5.62 4.16 7.63
C THR A 213 6.12 2.81 8.10
N ILE A 214 5.25 1.79 8.12
CA ILE A 214 5.58 0.44 8.62
C ILE A 214 6.68 -0.24 7.83
N TRP A 215 6.68 -0.05 6.51
CA TRP A 215 7.33 -0.98 5.61
C TRP A 215 8.65 -0.52 5.00
N SER A 216 9.11 0.68 5.36
CA SER A 216 10.40 1.21 4.94
C SER A 216 11.58 0.73 5.78
N ASN A 217 11.33 -0.05 6.85
CA ASN A 217 12.34 -0.69 7.68
C ASN A 217 12.44 -2.16 7.29
N ASN A 218 13.57 -2.56 6.71
CA ASN A 218 13.85 -3.97 6.37
C ASN A 218 13.65 -4.86 7.60
N GLU A 219 12.57 -5.67 7.58
CA GLU A 219 12.16 -6.63 8.59
C GLU A 219 13.24 -7.71 8.84
N ARG A 220 14.30 -7.38 9.56
CA ARG A 220 15.23 -8.39 10.08
C ARG A 220 14.95 -8.78 11.52
N ASP A 221 14.24 -7.95 12.27
CA ASP A 221 13.91 -8.26 13.67
C ASP A 221 12.45 -7.91 14.01
N PRO A 222 11.56 -8.90 14.23
CA PRO A 222 10.19 -8.63 14.69
C PRO A 222 10.14 -8.00 16.08
N TYR A 223 11.24 -8.00 16.84
CA TYR A 223 11.39 -7.35 18.13
C TYR A 223 11.95 -5.93 18.05
N ASP A 224 12.33 -5.44 16.87
CA ASP A 224 12.71 -4.04 16.70
C ASP A 224 11.54 -3.10 17.06
N LEU A 225 11.82 -2.09 17.90
CA LEU A 225 10.82 -1.16 18.41
C LEU A 225 10.05 -0.46 17.28
N ARG A 226 10.69 -0.10 16.17
CA ARG A 226 10.04 0.61 15.06
C ARG A 226 9.06 -0.32 14.35
N THR A 227 9.43 -1.58 14.20
CA THR A 227 8.55 -2.63 13.66
C THR A 227 7.34 -2.85 14.57
N GLN A 228 7.53 -2.88 15.88
CA GLN A 228 6.43 -3.00 16.85
C GLN A 228 5.50 -1.78 16.82
N ALA A 229 6.04 -0.57 16.95
CA ALA A 229 5.30 0.68 16.95
C ALA A 229 4.47 0.86 15.66
N SER A 230 5.06 0.52 14.52
CA SER A 230 4.37 0.49 13.24
C SER A 230 3.18 -0.48 13.25
N ARG A 231 3.39 -1.74 13.66
CA ARG A 231 2.33 -2.74 13.72
C ARG A 231 1.20 -2.33 14.67
N GLU A 232 1.53 -1.73 15.80
CA GLU A 232 0.57 -1.19 16.75
C GLU A 232 -0.26 -0.06 16.15
N LEU A 233 0.35 0.80 15.34
CA LEU A 233 -0.35 1.91 14.70
C LEU A 233 -1.30 1.45 13.58
N VAL A 234 -0.93 0.47 12.75
CA VAL A 234 -1.91 -0.14 11.82
C VAL A 234 -2.98 -0.91 12.58
N ALA A 235 -2.62 -1.63 13.65
CA ALA A 235 -3.58 -2.28 14.53
C ALA A 235 -4.60 -1.29 15.10
N TYR A 236 -4.13 -0.09 15.49
CA TYR A 236 -4.94 1.01 15.96
C TYR A 236 -5.98 1.43 14.93
N VAL A 237 -5.53 1.75 13.70
CA VAL A 237 -6.43 2.15 12.59
C VAL A 237 -7.43 1.05 12.26
N LEU A 238 -7.00 -0.22 12.22
CA LEU A 238 -7.87 -1.35 11.88
C LEU A 238 -8.91 -1.68 12.95
N LYS A 239 -8.71 -1.24 14.20
CA LYS A 239 -9.64 -1.45 15.29
C LYS A 239 -10.97 -0.74 15.05
N ASP A 240 -10.95 0.45 14.45
CA ASP A 240 -12.16 1.22 14.10
C ASP A 240 -13.08 0.45 13.15
N PHE A 241 -12.52 -0.45 12.34
CA PHE A 241 -13.28 -1.29 11.41
C PHE A 241 -13.64 -2.66 11.99
N GLY A 242 -13.27 -2.95 13.25
CA GLY A 242 -13.55 -4.24 13.89
C GLY A 242 -12.89 -5.44 13.21
N LEU A 243 -11.76 -5.23 12.54
CA LEU A 243 -11.03 -6.27 11.81
C LEU A 243 -10.11 -7.09 12.73
N ASN A 244 -9.89 -8.37 12.38
CA ASN A 244 -8.94 -9.22 13.11
C ASN A 244 -7.50 -8.85 12.72
N ILE A 245 -6.89 -7.99 13.53
CA ILE A 245 -5.54 -7.44 13.31
C ILE A 245 -4.49 -8.54 13.19
N ALA A 246 -4.49 -9.55 14.07
CA ALA A 246 -3.47 -10.61 14.05
C ALA A 246 -3.51 -11.40 12.73
N LYS A 247 -4.71 -11.66 12.22
CA LYS A 247 -4.92 -12.32 10.93
C LYS A 247 -4.44 -11.43 9.78
N LEU A 248 -4.81 -10.15 9.74
CA LEU A 248 -4.38 -9.22 8.69
C LEU A 248 -2.86 -8.99 8.71
N ALA A 249 -2.25 -8.84 9.88
CA ALA A 249 -0.81 -8.70 10.02
C ALA A 249 -0.05 -9.91 9.45
N LYS A 250 -0.56 -11.13 9.69
CA LYS A 250 0.00 -12.35 9.09
C LYS A 250 -0.10 -12.34 7.56
N VAL A 251 -1.28 -11.98 7.02
CA VAL A 251 -1.51 -11.97 5.57
C VAL A 251 -0.68 -10.87 4.90
N TRP A 252 -0.76 -9.63 5.39
CA TRP A 252 -0.08 -8.47 4.78
C TRP A 252 1.44 -8.52 4.98
N GLY A 253 1.92 -9.05 6.10
CA GLY A 253 3.37 -9.19 6.36
C GLY A 253 4.06 -10.19 5.45
N ASN A 254 3.38 -11.31 5.12
CA ASN A 254 3.93 -12.31 4.21
C ASN A 254 4.13 -11.78 2.78
N TYR A 255 3.34 -10.78 2.35
CA TYR A 255 3.48 -10.14 1.04
C TYR A 255 4.75 -9.29 0.95
N SER A 256 4.94 -8.44 1.96
CA SER A 256 5.94 -7.39 1.87
C SER A 256 7.39 -7.90 1.92
N LEU A 257 7.63 -8.99 2.64
CA LEU A 257 8.95 -9.63 2.76
C LEU A 257 9.56 -10.08 1.42
N LYS A 258 8.74 -10.35 0.41
CA LYS A 258 9.20 -10.91 -0.88
C LYS A 258 9.22 -9.91 -2.02
N THR A 259 8.35 -8.91 -1.99
CA THR A 259 8.20 -7.95 -3.10
C THR A 259 8.86 -6.60 -2.82
N GLY A 260 9.27 -6.32 -1.58
CA GLY A 260 9.87 -5.03 -1.21
C GLY A 260 8.89 -3.86 -1.29
N LEU A 261 7.59 -4.15 -1.30
CA LEU A 261 6.56 -3.16 -1.56
C LEU A 261 6.06 -2.50 -0.28
N ILE A 262 6.63 -1.34 -0.02
CA ILE A 262 6.00 -0.24 0.69
C ILE A 262 4.72 0.10 -0.07
N GLY A 263 3.56 -0.40 0.37
CA GLY A 263 2.28 -0.01 -0.23
C GLY A 263 1.10 -0.96 -0.01
N MET A 264 1.32 -2.25 0.29
CA MET A 264 0.21 -3.21 0.38
C MET A 264 -0.79 -2.89 1.51
N ALA A 265 -0.29 -2.53 2.69
CA ALA A 265 -1.15 -2.09 3.79
C ALA A 265 -1.91 -0.80 3.43
N SER A 266 -1.26 0.13 2.72
CA SER A 266 -1.89 1.38 2.26
C SER A 266 -3.00 1.10 1.24
N LEU A 267 -2.73 0.28 0.23
CA LEU A 267 -3.74 -0.09 -0.78
C LEU A 267 -4.95 -0.80 -0.15
N ASN A 268 -4.70 -1.67 0.83
CA ASN A 268 -5.79 -2.33 1.57
C ASN A 268 -6.57 -1.34 2.43
N LEU A 269 -5.89 -0.45 3.16
CA LEU A 269 -6.57 0.60 3.94
C LEU A 269 -7.38 1.51 3.04
N ASP A 270 -6.84 1.96 1.91
CA ASP A 270 -7.55 2.73 0.90
C ASP A 270 -8.84 2.04 0.47
N SER A 271 -8.74 0.75 0.15
CA SER A 271 -9.90 -0.06 -0.24
C SER A 271 -10.90 -0.21 0.91
N ILE A 272 -10.44 -0.40 2.14
CA ILE A 272 -11.30 -0.46 3.33
C ILE A 272 -12.03 0.87 3.52
N PHE A 273 -11.35 2.02 3.41
CA PHE A 273 -11.99 3.34 3.50
C PHE A 273 -13.05 3.53 2.42
N ASP A 274 -12.76 3.16 1.16
CA ASP A 274 -13.72 3.26 0.05
C ASP A 274 -14.95 2.37 0.29
N LEU A 275 -14.76 1.18 0.83
CA LEU A 275 -15.84 0.26 1.17
C LEU A 275 -16.67 0.79 2.34
N GLU A 276 -16.04 1.21 3.44
CA GLU A 276 -16.70 1.71 4.65
C GLU A 276 -17.48 3.00 4.40
N ALA A 277 -16.98 3.87 3.51
CA ALA A 277 -17.72 5.03 3.03
C ALA A 277 -19.00 4.65 2.27
N ALA A 278 -18.99 3.52 1.54
CA ALA A 278 -20.15 3.03 0.80
C ALA A 278 -21.15 2.27 1.68
N ARG A 279 -20.66 1.43 2.61
CA ARG A 279 -21.44 0.56 3.49
C ARG A 279 -20.72 0.39 4.84
N PRO A 280 -21.24 0.93 5.95
CA PRO A 280 -20.60 0.74 7.26
C PRO A 280 -20.49 -0.74 7.67
N ASN A 281 -19.35 -1.13 8.24
CA ASN A 281 -18.96 -2.47 8.67
C ASN A 281 -18.76 -3.51 7.55
N ILE A 282 -18.76 -3.10 6.28
CA ILE A 282 -18.60 -4.01 5.15
C ILE A 282 -17.26 -4.72 5.19
N ALA A 283 -16.16 -4.06 5.57
CA ALA A 283 -14.84 -4.66 5.54
C ALA A 283 -14.78 -5.82 6.54
N ARG A 284 -15.32 -5.61 7.75
CA ARG A 284 -15.47 -6.67 8.75
C ARG A 284 -16.32 -7.82 8.26
N THR A 285 -17.50 -7.55 7.71
CA THR A 285 -18.39 -8.60 7.19
C THR A 285 -17.71 -9.42 6.11
N LEU A 286 -17.01 -8.78 5.16
CA LEU A 286 -16.28 -9.48 4.11
C LEU A 286 -15.11 -10.31 4.65
N CYS A 287 -14.38 -9.81 5.64
CA CYS A 287 -13.30 -10.55 6.30
C CYS A 287 -13.83 -11.76 7.08
N ASP A 288 -14.90 -11.60 7.85
CA ASP A 288 -15.42 -12.64 8.75
C ASP A 288 -16.19 -13.73 7.98
N GLU A 289 -17.02 -13.34 7.02
CA GLU A 289 -17.91 -14.28 6.33
C GLU A 289 -17.32 -14.87 5.05
N PHE A 290 -16.41 -14.14 4.39
CA PHE A 290 -15.87 -14.52 3.08
C PHE A 290 -14.34 -14.64 3.09
N ASN A 291 -13.71 -14.45 4.25
CA ASN A 291 -12.26 -14.50 4.41
C ASN A 291 -11.50 -13.48 3.54
N ILE A 292 -12.11 -12.38 3.10
CA ILE A 292 -11.42 -11.36 2.29
C ILE A 292 -10.48 -10.56 3.20
N ASN A 293 -9.17 -10.72 3.02
CA ASN A 293 -8.13 -10.02 3.78
C ASN A 293 -7.33 -9.05 2.89
N LEU A 294 -7.36 -9.24 1.57
CA LEU A 294 -6.61 -8.47 0.58
C LEU A 294 -7.57 -7.64 -0.28
N PHE A 295 -8.31 -6.73 0.37
CA PHE A 295 -9.35 -5.89 -0.23
C PHE A 295 -8.96 -5.22 -1.56
N HIS A 296 -7.74 -4.71 -1.67
CA HIS A 296 -7.25 -4.03 -2.88
C HIS A 296 -7.18 -4.90 -4.15
N ARG A 297 -7.28 -6.22 -4.03
CA ARG A 297 -7.30 -7.14 -5.17
C ARG A 297 -8.58 -7.11 -5.97
N TYR A 298 -9.63 -6.57 -5.37
CA TYR A 298 -10.98 -6.68 -5.88
C TYR A 298 -11.49 -5.30 -6.25
N PRO A 299 -12.22 -5.18 -7.38
CA PRO A 299 -12.94 -3.94 -7.65
C PRO A 299 -13.93 -3.66 -6.52
N THR A 300 -13.96 -2.41 -6.03
CA THR A 300 -14.82 -1.98 -4.92
C THR A 300 -16.29 -2.34 -5.16
N GLU A 301 -16.77 -2.18 -6.39
CA GLU A 301 -18.15 -2.51 -6.78
C GLU A 301 -18.48 -4.00 -6.65
N VAL A 302 -17.51 -4.90 -6.85
CA VAL A 302 -17.70 -6.35 -6.71
C VAL A 302 -17.91 -6.70 -5.24
N LEU A 303 -17.08 -6.13 -4.36
CA LEU A 303 -17.16 -6.34 -2.92
C LEU A 303 -18.44 -5.74 -2.32
N ILE A 304 -18.85 -4.54 -2.76
CA ILE A 304 -20.12 -3.93 -2.36
C ILE A 304 -21.30 -4.81 -2.80
N ALA A 305 -21.33 -5.24 -4.06
CA ALA A 305 -22.40 -6.09 -4.56
C ALA A 305 -22.48 -7.42 -3.78
N GLN A 306 -21.35 -8.04 -3.47
CA GLN A 306 -21.31 -9.24 -2.63
C GLN A 306 -21.89 -8.99 -1.24
N TYR A 307 -21.50 -7.90 -0.59
CA TYR A 307 -22.04 -7.53 0.72
C TYR A 307 -23.55 -7.32 0.69
N ASP A 308 -24.05 -6.55 -0.28
CA ASP A 308 -25.47 -6.22 -0.41
C ASP A 308 -26.32 -7.48 -0.71
N GLN A 309 -25.77 -8.44 -1.47
CA GLN A 309 -26.46 -9.67 -1.86
C GLN A 309 -26.25 -10.86 -0.91
N ARG A 310 -25.42 -10.73 0.13
CA ARG A 310 -24.96 -11.88 0.95
C ARG A 310 -26.08 -12.68 1.64
N THR A 311 -27.24 -12.06 1.84
CA THR A 311 -28.41 -12.68 2.48
C THR A 311 -29.54 -12.98 1.49
N ASP A 312 -29.41 -12.57 0.22
CA ASP A 312 -30.44 -12.82 -0.79
C ASP A 312 -30.24 -14.18 -1.46
N MET A 313 -30.97 -15.18 -0.98
CA MET A 313 -30.95 -16.55 -1.51
C MET A 313 -31.68 -16.69 -2.86
N ARG A 314 -32.37 -15.64 -3.34
CA ARG A 314 -33.10 -15.69 -4.62
C ARG A 314 -32.19 -15.41 -5.82
N ILE A 315 -31.05 -14.77 -5.58
CA ILE A 315 -30.08 -14.43 -6.63
C ILE A 315 -29.23 -15.67 -6.91
N PRO A 316 -29.30 -16.27 -8.12
CA PRO A 316 -28.44 -17.38 -8.46
C PRO A 316 -27.00 -16.87 -8.56
N TYR A 317 -26.03 -17.73 -8.23
CA TYR A 317 -24.65 -17.27 -8.07
C TYR A 317 -23.63 -18.31 -8.50
N GLY A 318 -22.39 -17.86 -8.66
CA GLY A 318 -21.22 -18.73 -8.71
C GLY A 318 -20.19 -18.36 -7.65
N VAL A 319 -19.20 -19.23 -7.48
CA VAL A 319 -18.16 -19.08 -6.45
C VAL A 319 -16.82 -18.79 -7.11
N MET A 320 -16.08 -17.81 -6.58
CA MET A 320 -14.70 -17.53 -6.98
C MET A 320 -13.80 -17.68 -5.75
N ILE A 321 -12.77 -18.52 -5.83
CA ILE A 321 -11.82 -18.73 -4.75
C ILE A 321 -10.45 -18.28 -5.22
N ASN A 322 -9.91 -17.27 -4.55
CA ASN A 322 -8.60 -16.74 -4.83
C ASN A 322 -7.57 -17.27 -3.84
N SER A 323 -6.41 -17.61 -4.36
CA SER A 323 -5.20 -17.86 -3.59
C SER A 323 -4.81 -16.65 -2.74
N ILE A 324 -4.47 -16.90 -1.47
CA ILE A 324 -3.78 -15.91 -0.64
C ILE A 324 -2.30 -15.78 -1.01
N ALA A 325 -1.72 -16.75 -1.72
CA ALA A 325 -0.41 -16.62 -2.36
C ALA A 325 -0.47 -15.75 -3.61
N ASP A 326 0.44 -14.78 -3.72
CA ASP A 326 0.66 -14.03 -4.95
C ASP A 326 2.04 -13.37 -5.02
N HIS A 327 3.07 -14.19 -5.14
CA HIS A 327 4.48 -13.76 -5.04
C HIS A 327 4.96 -12.81 -6.12
N ASN A 328 4.20 -12.67 -7.19
CA ASN A 328 4.51 -11.79 -8.30
C ASN A 328 3.34 -10.85 -8.63
N GLU A 329 2.37 -10.71 -7.73
CA GLU A 329 1.24 -9.79 -7.90
C GLU A 329 0.40 -10.06 -9.16
N ALA A 330 0.40 -11.32 -9.61
CA ALA A 330 -0.41 -11.79 -10.72
C ALA A 330 -1.91 -11.57 -10.48
N PHE A 331 -2.33 -11.48 -9.21
CA PHE A 331 -3.72 -11.29 -8.82
C PHE A 331 -4.05 -9.86 -8.33
N SER A 332 -3.04 -9.04 -8.03
CA SER A 332 -3.21 -7.64 -7.58
C SER A 332 -3.00 -6.60 -8.68
N ASN A 333 -2.55 -6.98 -9.89
CA ASN A 333 -2.35 -6.02 -10.97
C ASN A 333 -3.67 -5.51 -11.58
N LEU A 334 -3.59 -4.33 -12.22
CA LEU A 334 -4.75 -3.67 -12.86
C LEU A 334 -5.47 -4.53 -13.90
N GLY A 335 -4.75 -5.42 -14.60
CA GLY A 335 -5.33 -6.35 -15.56
C GLY A 335 -6.28 -7.35 -14.89
N MET A 336 -5.86 -7.95 -13.77
CA MET A 336 -6.71 -8.89 -13.01
C MET A 336 -7.91 -8.19 -12.37
N ILE A 337 -7.71 -7.00 -11.80
CA ILE A 337 -8.81 -6.17 -11.27
C ILE A 337 -9.82 -5.87 -12.38
N GLY A 338 -9.34 -5.45 -13.56
CA GLY A 338 -10.16 -5.22 -14.75
C GLY A 338 -10.91 -6.47 -15.21
N LEU A 339 -10.28 -7.64 -15.18
CA LEU A 339 -10.91 -8.91 -15.51
C LEU A 339 -12.05 -9.26 -14.55
N MET A 340 -11.84 -9.16 -13.24
CA MET A 340 -12.88 -9.43 -12.24
C MET A 340 -14.07 -8.49 -12.40
N LYS A 341 -13.80 -7.21 -12.69
CA LYS A 341 -14.83 -6.21 -13.01
C LYS A 341 -15.64 -6.61 -14.25
N SER A 342 -14.98 -7.06 -15.31
CA SER A 342 -15.65 -7.55 -16.53
C SER A 342 -16.56 -8.75 -16.25
N ILE A 343 -16.03 -9.76 -15.56
CA ILE A 343 -16.79 -10.96 -15.14
C ILE A 343 -18.03 -10.56 -14.34
N HIS A 344 -17.86 -9.66 -13.38
CA HIS A 344 -18.98 -9.16 -12.58
C HIS A 344 -20.07 -8.50 -13.41
N TYR A 345 -19.70 -7.63 -14.36
CA TYR A 345 -20.69 -6.97 -15.23
C TYR A 345 -21.42 -7.94 -16.16
N GLU A 346 -20.74 -8.95 -16.71
CA GLU A 346 -21.41 -9.96 -17.53
C GLU A 346 -22.39 -10.80 -16.71
N LEU A 347 -22.01 -11.19 -15.50
CA LEU A 347 -22.90 -11.91 -14.59
C LEU A 347 -24.11 -11.06 -14.16
N GLN A 348 -23.92 -9.77 -13.87
CA GLN A 348 -25.03 -8.88 -13.54
C GLN A 348 -26.06 -8.75 -14.66
N LYS A 349 -25.62 -8.68 -15.93
CA LYS A 349 -26.54 -8.65 -17.09
C LYS A 349 -27.42 -9.91 -17.17
N LEU A 350 -26.90 -11.04 -16.68
CA LEU A 350 -27.61 -12.31 -16.62
C LEU A 350 -28.44 -12.48 -15.35
N GLY A 351 -28.40 -11.52 -14.41
CA GLY A 351 -29.09 -11.60 -13.13
C GLY A 351 -28.39 -12.48 -12.08
N TYR A 352 -27.07 -12.68 -12.21
CA TYR A 352 -26.28 -13.53 -11.32
C TYR A 352 -25.37 -12.74 -10.38
N GLY A 353 -25.20 -13.27 -9.17
CA GLY A 353 -24.18 -12.84 -8.23
C GLY A 353 -22.89 -13.64 -8.37
N ILE A 354 -21.80 -13.10 -7.81
CA ILE A 354 -20.58 -13.85 -7.56
C ILE A 354 -20.24 -13.80 -6.07
N ARG A 355 -19.72 -14.91 -5.53
CA ARG A 355 -19.25 -15.03 -4.15
C ARG A 355 -17.76 -15.33 -4.16
N VAL A 356 -16.99 -14.31 -3.84
CA VAL A 356 -15.54 -14.32 -3.78
C VAL A 356 -15.10 -14.72 -2.37
N TYR A 357 -14.16 -15.64 -2.30
CA TYR A 357 -13.47 -16.07 -1.10
C TYR A 357 -11.96 -16.04 -1.32
N GLU A 358 -11.19 -15.86 -0.25
CA GLU A 358 -9.75 -16.14 -0.25
C GLU A 358 -9.48 -17.46 0.45
N GLY A 359 -8.67 -18.34 -0.14
CA GLY A 359 -8.26 -19.61 0.46
C GLY A 359 -6.77 -19.87 0.30
N GLY A 360 -6.17 -20.47 1.33
CA GLY A 360 -4.76 -20.83 1.40
C GLY A 360 -4.48 -22.33 1.35
N SER A 361 -5.51 -23.18 1.38
CA SER A 361 -5.35 -24.63 1.32
C SER A 361 -6.52 -25.32 0.62
N GLU A 362 -6.34 -26.60 0.30
CA GLU A 362 -7.42 -27.43 -0.24
C GLU A 362 -8.59 -27.58 0.76
N GLU A 363 -8.29 -27.71 2.05
CA GLU A 363 -9.30 -27.80 3.11
C GLU A 363 -10.10 -26.50 3.23
N GLU A 364 -9.47 -25.35 3.06
CA GLU A 364 -10.16 -24.06 3.04
C GLU A 364 -11.04 -23.91 1.80
N VAL A 365 -10.57 -24.33 0.63
CA VAL A 365 -11.39 -24.39 -0.60
C VAL A 365 -12.65 -25.22 -0.36
N LYS A 366 -12.50 -26.42 0.20
CA LYS A 366 -13.63 -27.28 0.57
C LYS A 366 -14.56 -26.56 1.56
N LYS A 367 -14.00 -25.96 2.61
CA LYS A 367 -14.75 -25.22 3.64
C LYS A 367 -15.58 -24.09 3.03
N TYR A 368 -15.08 -23.34 2.05
CA TYR A 368 -15.85 -22.25 1.44
C TYR A 368 -16.99 -22.75 0.57
N PHE A 369 -16.81 -23.87 -0.13
CA PHE A 369 -17.93 -24.55 -0.80
C PHE A 369 -18.96 -25.08 0.21
N ASP A 370 -18.53 -25.69 1.31
CA ASP A 370 -19.42 -26.14 2.39
C ASP A 370 -20.22 -24.95 2.97
N GLN A 371 -19.55 -23.85 3.30
CA GLN A 371 -20.17 -22.64 3.83
C GLN A 371 -21.16 -22.01 2.84
N SER A 372 -20.79 -21.96 1.56
CA SER A 372 -21.66 -21.48 0.49
C SER A 372 -22.94 -22.34 0.41
N ASN A 373 -22.79 -23.66 0.41
CA ASN A 373 -23.94 -24.57 0.39
C ASN A 373 -24.82 -24.48 1.64
N GLN A 374 -24.21 -24.34 2.82
CA GLN A 374 -24.94 -24.18 4.07
C GLN A 374 -25.77 -22.88 4.07
N ARG A 375 -25.23 -21.81 3.48
CA ARG A 375 -25.87 -20.50 3.47
C ARG A 375 -26.95 -20.37 2.41
N TYR A 376 -26.70 -20.84 1.19
CA TYR A 376 -27.57 -20.57 0.04
C TYR A 376 -28.33 -21.80 -0.46
N GLY A 377 -28.03 -22.99 0.06
CA GLY A 377 -28.65 -24.25 -0.34
C GLY A 377 -27.63 -25.23 -0.93
N ALA A 378 -27.93 -26.53 -0.85
CA ALA A 378 -27.04 -27.55 -1.42
C ALA A 378 -27.00 -27.45 -2.96
N LYS A 379 -25.80 -27.54 -3.54
CA LYS A 379 -25.58 -27.60 -4.99
C LYS A 379 -26.08 -26.38 -5.77
N THR A 380 -26.02 -25.20 -5.16
CA THR A 380 -26.51 -23.95 -5.76
C THR A 380 -25.53 -23.19 -6.66
N PRO A 381 -24.19 -23.20 -6.45
CA PRO A 381 -23.26 -22.57 -7.37
C PRO A 381 -23.40 -23.10 -8.80
N GLU A 382 -23.72 -22.24 -9.77
CA GLU A 382 -23.91 -22.63 -11.18
C GLU A 382 -22.60 -22.62 -11.99
N PHE A 383 -21.57 -21.97 -11.45
CA PHE A 383 -20.23 -21.91 -12.00
C PHE A 383 -19.21 -21.64 -10.89
N GLY A 384 -17.94 -21.92 -11.18
CA GLY A 384 -16.84 -21.75 -10.24
C GLY A 384 -15.60 -21.16 -10.91
N PHE A 385 -14.84 -20.39 -10.15
CA PHE A 385 -13.49 -19.94 -10.53
C PHE A 385 -12.51 -20.30 -9.41
N ILE A 386 -11.36 -20.86 -9.77
CA ILE A 386 -10.22 -21.04 -8.84
C ILE A 386 -9.02 -20.31 -9.41
N LEU A 387 -8.52 -19.32 -8.67
CA LEU A 387 -7.36 -18.51 -9.02
C LEU A 387 -6.19 -18.91 -8.12
N GLY A 388 -5.05 -19.25 -8.71
CA GLY A 388 -3.83 -19.60 -7.98
C GLY A 388 -2.64 -19.80 -8.91
N HIS A 389 -1.44 -19.96 -8.36
CA HIS A 389 -0.28 -20.26 -9.19
C HIS A 389 -0.32 -21.72 -9.62
N GLY A 390 -0.24 -21.96 -10.93
CA GLY A 390 -0.50 -23.27 -11.52
C GLY A 390 0.74 -23.99 -12.00
N HIS A 391 0.67 -25.32 -11.85
CA HIS A 391 1.41 -26.29 -12.64
C HIS A 391 0.42 -27.25 -13.30
N SER A 392 0.91 -28.15 -14.14
CA SER A 392 0.07 -29.13 -14.84
C SER A 392 -0.80 -29.98 -13.93
N ASP A 393 -0.30 -30.30 -12.73
CA ASP A 393 -0.90 -31.24 -11.79
C ASP A 393 -1.34 -30.59 -10.47
N SER A 394 -1.22 -29.26 -10.34
CA SER A 394 -1.41 -28.61 -9.05
C SER A 394 -1.73 -27.11 -9.15
N ILE A 395 -2.40 -26.60 -8.12
CA ILE A 395 -2.67 -25.17 -7.91
C ILE A 395 -2.19 -24.81 -6.50
N GLN A 396 -1.23 -23.90 -6.43
CA GLN A 396 -0.73 -23.34 -5.18
C GLN A 396 -1.68 -22.25 -4.68
N MET A 397 -2.11 -22.38 -3.42
CA MET A 397 -3.06 -21.46 -2.77
C MET A 397 -2.40 -20.54 -1.73
N ASP A 398 -1.19 -20.87 -1.25
CA ASP A 398 -0.48 -20.08 -0.23
C ASP A 398 1.06 -20.15 -0.36
N TRP A 399 1.73 -19.18 0.27
CA TRP A 399 3.14 -18.79 0.17
C TRP A 399 4.14 -19.81 0.71
N GLU A 400 3.72 -20.61 1.69
CA GLU A 400 4.56 -21.61 2.36
C GLU A 400 4.31 -23.02 1.81
N SER A 401 3.84 -23.12 0.57
CA SER A 401 3.56 -24.38 -0.11
C SER A 401 4.74 -25.36 -0.13
N SER A 402 5.98 -24.86 -0.14
CA SER A 402 7.19 -25.68 -0.02
C SER A 402 7.37 -26.32 1.35
N LYS A 403 6.76 -25.76 2.40
CA LYS A 403 6.84 -26.26 3.78
C LYS A 403 5.59 -27.03 4.20
N GLN A 404 4.45 -26.80 3.55
CA GLN A 404 3.16 -27.42 3.91
C GLN A 404 2.41 -27.90 2.66
N PRO A 405 2.44 -29.21 2.37
CA PRO A 405 1.79 -29.79 1.19
C PRO A 405 0.28 -29.54 1.07
N SER A 406 -0.41 -29.29 2.20
CA SER A 406 -1.85 -28.97 2.24
C SER A 406 -2.20 -27.63 1.57
N ARG A 407 -1.22 -26.75 1.38
CA ARG A 407 -1.37 -25.44 0.71
C ARG A 407 -1.39 -25.52 -0.82
N ILE A 408 -1.49 -26.74 -1.35
CA ILE A 408 -1.52 -27.04 -2.78
C ILE A 408 -2.71 -27.97 -3.05
N ILE A 409 -3.60 -27.56 -3.96
CA ILE A 409 -4.61 -28.45 -4.52
C ILE A 409 -3.92 -29.33 -5.56
N ARG A 410 -3.93 -30.64 -5.37
CA ARG A 410 -3.20 -31.58 -6.21
C ARG A 410 -4.13 -32.41 -7.07
N GLN A 411 -3.67 -32.82 -8.24
CA GLN A 411 -4.38 -33.76 -9.10
C GLN A 411 -4.75 -35.06 -8.36
N GLN A 412 -3.86 -35.56 -7.49
CA GLN A 412 -4.06 -36.78 -6.72
C GLN A 412 -5.24 -36.66 -5.73
N SER A 413 -5.58 -35.45 -5.28
CA SER A 413 -6.74 -35.19 -4.40
C SER A 413 -8.09 -35.53 -5.05
N PHE A 414 -8.10 -35.70 -6.38
CA PHE A 414 -9.30 -36.00 -7.17
C PHE A 414 -9.39 -37.47 -7.61
N GLN A 415 -8.38 -38.29 -7.28
CA GLN A 415 -8.31 -39.70 -7.65
C GLN A 415 -8.87 -40.60 -6.55
N GLY A 416 -9.46 -41.74 -6.93
CA GLY A 416 -9.95 -42.74 -5.98
C GLY A 416 -11.11 -42.23 -5.13
N LYS A 417 -10.86 -41.99 -3.83
CA LYS A 417 -11.82 -41.38 -2.89
C LYS A 417 -11.43 -39.91 -2.71
N PRO A 418 -12.01 -38.97 -3.48
CA PRO A 418 -11.54 -37.61 -3.52
C PRO A 418 -11.75 -36.91 -2.18
N SER A 419 -10.77 -36.15 -1.73
CA SER A 419 -10.92 -35.22 -0.59
C SER A 419 -11.79 -34.02 -0.97
N LEU A 420 -11.82 -33.65 -2.26
CA LEU A 420 -12.63 -32.57 -2.81
C LEU A 420 -13.45 -33.06 -4.03
N ARG A 421 -14.78 -33.02 -3.91
CA ARG A 421 -15.72 -33.37 -4.99
C ARG A 421 -16.59 -32.18 -5.34
N PHE A 422 -16.30 -31.50 -6.45
CA PHE A 422 -17.06 -30.32 -6.85
C PHE A 422 -18.53 -30.62 -7.15
N THR A 423 -18.87 -31.85 -7.55
CA THR A 423 -20.26 -32.29 -7.74
C THR A 423 -21.08 -32.42 -6.45
N ASP A 424 -20.43 -32.45 -5.28
CA ASP A 424 -21.14 -32.34 -4.00
C ASP A 424 -21.58 -30.90 -3.75
N TYR A 425 -20.91 -29.92 -4.39
CA TYR A 425 -21.06 -28.51 -4.10
C TYR A 425 -21.72 -27.68 -5.18
N MET A 426 -21.51 -28.02 -6.44
CA MET A 426 -21.96 -27.23 -7.58
C MET A 426 -23.19 -27.87 -8.23
N LYS A 427 -23.97 -27.06 -8.94
CA LYS A 427 -25.10 -27.52 -9.73
C LYS A 427 -24.65 -28.53 -10.78
N ASP A 428 -25.50 -29.51 -11.06
CA ASP A 428 -25.21 -30.48 -12.12
C ASP A 428 -25.02 -29.76 -13.46
N GLY A 429 -23.98 -30.14 -14.20
CA GLY A 429 -23.61 -29.48 -15.46
C GLY A 429 -22.85 -28.16 -15.31
N ALA A 430 -22.53 -27.72 -14.08
CA ALA A 430 -21.76 -26.50 -13.86
C ALA A 430 -20.37 -26.53 -14.51
N THR A 431 -19.83 -25.33 -14.76
CA THR A 431 -18.48 -25.12 -15.29
C THR A 431 -17.57 -24.57 -14.19
N LEU A 432 -16.41 -25.21 -14.01
CA LEU A 432 -15.31 -24.74 -13.17
C LEU A 432 -14.18 -24.21 -14.05
N VAL A 433 -13.77 -22.97 -13.83
CA VAL A 433 -12.67 -22.33 -14.54
C VAL A 433 -11.44 -22.26 -13.65
N LEU A 434 -10.31 -22.73 -14.16
CA LEU A 434 -9.01 -22.64 -13.52
C LEU A 434 -8.23 -21.46 -14.11
N ILE A 435 -8.14 -20.37 -13.35
CA ILE A 435 -7.33 -19.19 -13.67
C ILE A 435 -5.94 -19.44 -13.07
N SER A 436 -5.21 -20.35 -13.71
CA SER A 436 -3.99 -20.91 -13.17
C SER A 436 -3.16 -21.57 -14.29
N CYS A 437 -1.87 -21.22 -14.38
CA CYS A 437 -0.96 -21.63 -15.46
C CYS A 437 -0.92 -23.15 -15.70
N SER A 438 -0.89 -23.58 -16.95
CA SER A 438 -0.73 -24.98 -17.38
C SER A 438 -1.76 -25.99 -16.85
N THR A 439 -2.83 -25.56 -16.17
CA THR A 439 -3.76 -26.49 -15.51
C THR A 439 -4.66 -27.26 -16.50
N GLY A 440 -4.75 -26.81 -17.75
CA GLY A 440 -5.51 -27.43 -18.84
C GLY A 440 -4.71 -28.36 -19.76
N VAL A 441 -3.44 -28.66 -19.44
CA VAL A 441 -2.65 -29.63 -20.23
C VAL A 441 -3.33 -31.00 -20.26
N LYS A 442 -3.11 -31.76 -21.33
CA LYS A 442 -3.58 -33.15 -21.42
C LYS A 442 -2.96 -33.98 -20.29
N GLY A 443 -3.79 -34.73 -19.58
CA GLY A 443 -3.42 -35.52 -18.39
C GLY A 443 -3.30 -34.71 -17.11
N GLY A 444 -3.50 -33.39 -17.15
CA GLY A 444 -3.37 -32.49 -16.01
C GLY A 444 -4.59 -32.43 -15.10
N ILE A 445 -4.52 -31.50 -14.14
CA ILE A 445 -5.50 -31.34 -13.07
C ILE A 445 -6.91 -31.02 -13.57
N ALA A 446 -7.07 -30.19 -14.62
CA ALA A 446 -8.40 -29.90 -15.17
C ALA A 446 -9.10 -31.16 -15.70
N GLN A 447 -8.35 -32.01 -16.42
CA GLN A 447 -8.89 -33.25 -16.95
C GLN A 447 -9.28 -34.20 -15.81
N GLU A 448 -8.46 -34.29 -14.75
CA GLU A 448 -8.77 -35.12 -13.58
C GLU A 448 -10.04 -34.66 -12.86
N ILE A 449 -10.15 -33.36 -12.57
CA ILE A 449 -11.35 -32.79 -11.92
C ILE A 449 -12.60 -33.07 -12.77
N SER A 450 -12.50 -32.94 -14.10
CA SER A 450 -13.65 -33.14 -14.99
C SER A 450 -14.23 -34.56 -14.96
N LYS A 451 -13.46 -35.57 -14.50
CA LYS A 451 -13.96 -36.94 -14.32
C LYS A 451 -15.07 -37.04 -13.27
N GLN A 452 -15.22 -36.02 -12.42
CA GLN A 452 -16.29 -35.94 -11.43
C GLN A 452 -17.66 -35.65 -12.04
N GLY A 453 -17.76 -35.29 -13.33
CA GLY A 453 -19.03 -34.99 -13.99
C GLY A 453 -19.28 -33.52 -14.29
N ILE A 454 -18.35 -32.63 -13.90
CA ILE A 454 -18.41 -31.21 -14.22
C ILE A 454 -17.56 -30.85 -15.45
N THR A 455 -17.87 -29.71 -16.04
CA THR A 455 -17.04 -29.14 -17.10
C THR A 455 -15.90 -28.35 -16.46
N VAL A 456 -14.67 -28.53 -16.91
CA VAL A 456 -13.50 -27.80 -16.38
C VAL A 456 -12.72 -27.13 -17.51
N VAL A 457 -12.36 -25.87 -17.31
CA VAL A 457 -11.61 -25.05 -18.29
C VAL A 457 -10.26 -24.65 -17.70
N GLY A 458 -9.19 -24.77 -18.47
CA GLY A 458 -7.83 -24.33 -18.07
C GLY A 458 -6.91 -24.10 -19.28
N PRO A 459 -5.78 -23.40 -19.11
CA PRO A 459 -4.84 -23.16 -20.20
C PRO A 459 -3.99 -24.40 -20.50
N ASP A 460 -3.74 -24.67 -21.77
CA ASP A 460 -2.93 -25.80 -22.25
C ASP A 460 -1.42 -25.63 -22.04
N GLN A 461 -0.97 -24.45 -21.61
CA GLN A 461 0.42 -24.14 -21.26
C GLN A 461 0.50 -22.98 -20.26
N LYS A 462 1.71 -22.52 -19.94
CA LYS A 462 1.93 -21.40 -19.02
C LYS A 462 1.39 -20.12 -19.64
N ALA A 463 0.30 -19.59 -19.09
CA ALA A 463 -0.32 -18.34 -19.52
C ALA A 463 -1.17 -17.71 -18.42
N GLY A 464 -1.23 -16.37 -18.42
CA GLY A 464 -2.22 -15.61 -17.66
C GLY A 464 -3.54 -15.53 -18.42
N VAL A 465 -4.63 -15.15 -17.73
CA VAL A 465 -5.92 -14.87 -18.38
C VAL A 465 -5.91 -13.45 -18.93
N ASN A 466 -6.35 -13.30 -20.18
CA ASN A 466 -6.55 -12.02 -20.85
C ASN A 466 -8.01 -11.55 -20.72
N ASN A 467 -8.97 -12.46 -21.00
CA ASN A 467 -10.39 -12.13 -20.97
C ASN A 467 -11.23 -13.36 -20.61
N VAL A 468 -12.45 -13.13 -20.11
CA VAL A 468 -13.48 -14.15 -19.89
C VAL A 468 -14.78 -13.62 -20.49
N SER A 469 -15.43 -14.42 -21.31
CA SER A 469 -16.76 -14.18 -21.86
C SER A 469 -17.73 -15.21 -21.28
N ILE A 470 -18.87 -14.72 -20.78
CA ILE A 470 -19.86 -15.49 -20.06
C ILE A 470 -21.21 -15.34 -20.78
N SER A 471 -21.76 -16.48 -21.18
CA SER A 471 -23.08 -16.54 -21.78
C SER A 471 -23.85 -17.77 -21.28
N LYS A 472 -25.12 -17.88 -21.70
CA LYS A 472 -25.97 -19.04 -21.45
C LYS A 472 -26.20 -19.77 -22.78
N ASP A 473 -26.05 -21.08 -22.79
CA ASP A 473 -26.39 -21.90 -23.95
C ASP A 473 -27.93 -22.06 -24.09
N ALA A 474 -28.36 -22.73 -25.16
CA ALA A 474 -29.78 -22.98 -25.43
C ALA A 474 -30.51 -23.78 -24.33
N ASN A 475 -29.76 -24.47 -23.46
CA ASN A 475 -30.28 -25.25 -22.34
C ASN A 475 -30.21 -24.48 -21.01
N GLY A 476 -29.73 -23.23 -21.01
CA GLY A 476 -29.58 -22.41 -19.83
C GLY A 476 -28.36 -22.76 -18.96
N PHE A 477 -27.39 -23.53 -19.47
CA PHE A 477 -26.10 -23.73 -18.81
C PHE A 477 -25.12 -22.64 -19.18
N PHE A 478 -24.16 -22.36 -18.29
CA PHE A 478 -23.13 -21.37 -18.57
C PHE A 478 -22.13 -21.89 -19.62
N ASP A 479 -22.00 -21.17 -20.73
CA ASP A 479 -20.86 -21.28 -21.62
C ASP A 479 -19.86 -20.18 -21.28
N ILE A 480 -18.80 -20.57 -20.57
CA ILE A 480 -17.72 -19.68 -20.14
C ILE A 480 -16.51 -19.92 -21.05
N GLN A 481 -16.18 -18.90 -21.84
CA GLN A 481 -15.03 -18.89 -22.72
C GLN A 481 -13.92 -18.08 -22.08
N VAL A 482 -12.73 -18.68 -21.96
CA VAL A 482 -11.57 -18.05 -21.35
C VAL A 482 -10.50 -17.85 -22.41
N PHE A 483 -9.96 -16.64 -22.49
CA PHE A 483 -8.93 -16.29 -23.44
C PHE A 483 -7.62 -16.11 -22.66
N TYR A 484 -6.67 -17.01 -22.85
CA TYR A 484 -5.36 -16.95 -22.18
C TYR A 484 -4.30 -16.31 -23.08
N CYS A 485 -3.34 -15.61 -22.48
CA CYS A 485 -2.26 -14.95 -23.20
C CYS A 485 -1.35 -15.97 -23.90
N GLY A 486 -1.51 -16.14 -25.21
CA GLY A 486 -0.69 -17.03 -26.02
C GLY A 486 -0.90 -18.53 -25.73
N ALA A 487 -2.01 -18.92 -25.11
CA ALA A 487 -2.35 -20.32 -24.84
C ALA A 487 -3.78 -20.65 -25.28
N LYS A 488 -4.04 -21.91 -25.59
CA LYS A 488 -5.40 -22.38 -25.86
C LYS A 488 -6.12 -22.65 -24.55
N SER A 489 -7.41 -22.36 -24.56
CA SER A 489 -8.31 -22.75 -23.47
C SER A 489 -8.83 -24.16 -23.72
N ASN A 490 -8.31 -25.12 -22.97
CA ASN A 490 -8.79 -26.50 -23.04
C ASN A 490 -9.99 -26.68 -22.13
N LYS A 491 -11.05 -27.31 -22.65
CA LYS A 491 -12.28 -27.65 -21.93
C LYS A 491 -12.37 -29.17 -21.82
N TYR A 492 -12.64 -29.67 -20.62
CA TYR A 492 -12.80 -31.10 -20.35
C TYR A 492 -14.15 -31.38 -19.69
N LYS A 493 -14.74 -32.53 -19.98
CA LYS A 493 -15.93 -33.08 -19.30
C LYS A 493 -15.82 -34.60 -19.25
N ASN A 494 -16.10 -35.19 -18.10
CA ASN A 494 -15.96 -36.64 -17.88
C ASN A 494 -14.58 -37.18 -18.26
N GLY A 495 -13.52 -36.37 -18.08
CA GLY A 495 -12.16 -36.72 -18.46
C GLY A 495 -11.87 -36.66 -19.97
N ALA A 496 -12.84 -36.29 -20.82
CA ALA A 496 -12.66 -36.14 -22.26
C ALA A 496 -12.46 -34.67 -22.63
N PHE A 497 -11.57 -34.40 -23.59
CA PHE A 497 -11.41 -33.08 -24.19
C PHE A 497 -12.64 -32.73 -25.03
N ILE A 498 -13.16 -31.52 -24.87
CA ILE A 498 -14.24 -30.96 -25.67
C ILE A 498 -13.63 -29.88 -26.55
N SER A 499 -13.72 -30.05 -27.88
CA SER A 499 -13.32 -29.00 -28.81
C SER A 499 -14.15 -27.75 -28.55
N PRO A 500 -13.55 -26.54 -28.55
CA PRO A 500 -14.31 -25.31 -28.70
C PRO A 500 -15.25 -25.44 -29.91
N ALA A 501 -16.49 -24.98 -29.75
CA ALA A 501 -17.47 -24.92 -30.83
C ALA A 501 -17.12 -23.82 -31.85
#